data_AF-A0A969V1L7-F1
#
_entry.id   AF-A0A969V1L7-F1
#
_cell.length_a   1.000
_cell.length_b   1.000
_cell.length_c   1.000
_cell.angle_alpha   90.00
_cell.angle_beta   90.00
_cell.angle_gamma   90.00
#
_symmetry.space_group_name_H-M   'P 1'
#
loop_
_entity.id
_entity.type
_entity.pdbx_description
1 polymer ?
#
loop_
_entity_poly.entity_id
_entity_poly.type
_entity_poly.pdbx_seq_one_letter_code
_entity_poly.pdbx_strand_id
1 'polypeptide(L)'
;METSALILDFNNILVLSDEQFYQLCRRHPDIQFERSARGELIIMPPYGGVSGNRNFGLTGQLSRWVDDHPELGLGFDSSTCFKLPNGANRAPDAAWVRRDRWNAC
;
A
#
# COMPACT_ATOMS: atom_id res chain seq x y z
N MET A 1 -17.09 -4.88 -14.11
CA MET A 1 -17.48 -4.04 -12.97
C MET A 1 -16.23 -3.32 -12.51
N GLU A 2 -16.15 -2.02 -12.69
CA GLU A 2 -15.15 -1.21 -11.99
C GLU A 2 -15.60 -1.11 -10.55
N THR A 3 -14.92 -1.81 -9.65
CA THR A 3 -15.11 -1.64 -8.22
C THR A 3 -14.29 -0.44 -7.79
N SER A 4 -14.97 0.59 -7.25
CA SER A 4 -14.32 1.75 -6.64
C SER A 4 -13.92 1.43 -5.21
N ALA A 5 -12.90 2.11 -4.71
CA ALA A 5 -12.57 2.09 -3.28
C ALA A 5 -13.76 2.57 -2.44
N LEU A 6 -14.01 1.90 -1.32
CA LEU A 6 -14.96 2.35 -0.31
C LEU A 6 -14.21 3.22 0.69
N ILE A 7 -14.72 4.43 0.94
CA ILE A 7 -14.13 5.38 1.88
C ILE A 7 -15.06 5.52 3.08
N LEU A 8 -14.54 5.25 4.27
CA LEU A 8 -15.23 5.41 5.55
C LEU A 8 -14.58 6.56 6.32
N ASP A 9 -15.34 7.61 6.55
CA ASP A 9 -14.93 8.72 7.41
C ASP A 9 -15.47 8.49 8.82
N PHE A 10 -14.56 8.28 9.77
CA PHE A 10 -14.87 8.13 11.19
C PHE A 10 -14.59 9.40 12.01
N ASN A 11 -14.25 10.52 11.34
CA ASN A 11 -14.03 11.79 12.02
C ASN A 11 -15.23 12.13 12.91
N ASN A 12 -14.93 12.57 14.13
CA ASN A 12 -15.89 12.86 15.21
C ASN A 12 -16.59 11.63 15.85
N ILE A 13 -16.28 10.40 15.41
CA ILE A 13 -16.73 9.17 16.07
C ILE A 13 -15.54 8.50 16.78
N LEU A 14 -14.46 8.24 16.04
CA LEU A 14 -13.23 7.67 16.57
C LEU A 14 -12.05 8.04 15.67
N VAL A 15 -10.86 8.13 16.26
CA VAL A 15 -9.60 8.30 15.52
C VAL A 15 -8.79 7.02 15.66
N LEU A 16 -8.56 6.32 14.54
CA LEU A 16 -7.74 5.10 14.54
C LEU A 16 -6.28 5.46 14.77
N SER A 17 -5.71 5.00 15.88
CA SER A 17 -4.26 5.06 16.10
C SER A 17 -3.51 4.19 15.09
N ASP A 18 -2.20 4.42 14.95
CA ASP A 18 -1.35 3.60 14.06
C ASP A 18 -1.38 2.12 14.46
N GLU A 19 -1.36 1.83 15.77
CA GLU A 19 -1.48 0.47 16.29
C GLU A 19 -2.84 -0.16 15.98
N GLN A 20 -3.94 0.58 16.17
CA GLN A 20 -5.28 0.06 15.86
C GLN A 20 -5.45 -0.22 14.36
N PHE A 21 -4.94 0.68 13.51
CA PHE A 21 -4.92 0.46 12.06
C PHE A 21 -4.08 -0.78 11.70
N TYR A 22 -2.90 -0.93 12.28
CA TYR A 22 -2.05 -2.10 12.05
C TYR A 22 -2.75 -3.41 12.47
N GLN A 23 -3.38 -3.44 13.64
CA GLN A 23 -4.13 -4.61 14.11
C GLN A 23 -5.35 -4.90 13.22
N LEU A 24 -6.02 -3.88 12.68
CA LEU A 24 -7.10 -4.06 11.71
C LEU A 24 -6.60 -4.79 10.47
N CYS A 25 -5.47 -4.34 9.89
CA CYS A 25 -4.84 -5.02 8.74
C CYS A 25 -4.46 -6.47 9.08
N ARG A 26 -3.85 -6.69 10.24
CA ARG A 26 -3.42 -8.04 10.69
C ARG A 26 -4.58 -9.00 10.89
N ARG A 27 -5.76 -8.51 11.30
CA ARG A 27 -6.95 -9.33 11.53
C ARG A 27 -7.70 -9.71 10.25
N HIS A 28 -7.53 -8.93 9.18
CA HIS A 28 -8.15 -9.22 7.89
C HIS A 28 -7.11 -9.13 6.77
N PRO A 29 -6.19 -10.11 6.69
CA PRO A 29 -5.07 -10.10 5.74
C PRO A 29 -5.51 -10.10 4.27
N ASP A 30 -6.73 -10.58 3.99
CA ASP A 30 -7.29 -10.63 2.64
C ASP A 30 -7.89 -9.29 2.19
N ILE A 31 -7.91 -8.28 3.06
CA ILE A 31 -8.45 -6.95 2.78
C ILE A 31 -7.31 -5.94 2.75
N GLN A 32 -7.19 -5.22 1.63
CA GLN A 32 -6.24 -4.13 1.48
C GLN A 32 -6.84 -2.85 2.08
N PHE A 33 -6.43 -2.54 3.30
CA PHE A 33 -6.75 -1.28 3.96
C PHE A 33 -5.68 -0.22 3.70
N GLU A 34 -6.14 0.99 3.46
CA GLU A 34 -5.34 2.20 3.44
C GLU A 34 -5.94 3.25 4.39
N ARG A 35 -5.18 4.27 4.78
CA ARG A 35 -5.68 5.38 5.59
C ARG A 35 -5.23 6.71 5.04
N SER A 36 -6.16 7.61 4.70
CA SER A 36 -5.81 8.93 4.16
C SER A 36 -5.04 9.78 5.16
N ALA A 37 -4.41 10.86 4.66
CA ALA A 37 -3.77 11.86 5.51
C ALA A 37 -4.77 12.57 6.45
N ARG A 38 -6.07 12.50 6.13
CA ARG A 38 -7.17 13.02 6.95
C ARG A 38 -7.70 12.01 7.96
N GLY A 39 -7.17 10.79 7.99
CA GLY A 39 -7.62 9.73 8.89
C GLY A 39 -8.75 8.85 8.35
N GLU A 40 -9.22 9.07 7.11
CA GLU A 40 -10.28 8.25 6.49
C GLU A 40 -9.77 6.83 6.21
N LEU A 41 -10.57 5.82 6.53
CA LEU A 41 -10.26 4.43 6.21
C LEU A 41 -10.70 4.15 4.77
N ILE A 42 -9.79 3.63 3.96
CA ILE A 42 -10.03 3.30 2.55
C ILE A 42 -9.92 1.78 2.43
N ILE A 43 -10.97 1.16 1.90
CA ILE A 43 -11.02 -0.28 1.65
C ILE A 43 -10.92 -0.48 0.14
N MET A 44 -9.78 -1.01 -0.29
CA MET A 44 -9.53 -1.30 -1.69
C MET A 44 -10.26 -2.57 -2.09
N PRO A 45 -10.99 -2.57 -3.21
CA PRO A 45 -11.63 -3.78 -3.70
C PRO A 45 -10.60 -4.75 -4.25
N PRO A 46 -10.92 -6.05 -4.32
CA PRO A 46 -10.05 -7.01 -4.99
C PRO A 46 -9.87 -6.63 -6.45
N TYR A 47 -8.66 -6.80 -6.96
CA TYR A 47 -8.35 -6.58 -8.36
C TYR A 47 -9.00 -7.66 -9.23
N GLY A 48 -9.66 -7.26 -10.32
CA GLY A 48 -10.07 -8.19 -11.36
C GLY A 48 -8.89 -8.68 -12.20
N GLY A 49 -9.07 -9.77 -12.96
CA GLY A 49 -7.98 -10.42 -13.72
C GLY A 49 -7.24 -9.50 -14.71
N VAL A 50 -7.93 -8.52 -15.31
CA VAL A 50 -7.30 -7.54 -16.21
C VAL A 50 -6.31 -6.64 -15.46
N SER A 51 -6.74 -6.05 -14.35
CA SER A 51 -5.87 -5.22 -13.49
C SER A 51 -4.76 -6.05 -12.88
N GLY A 52 -5.05 -7.27 -12.44
CA GLY A 52 -4.06 -8.22 -11.92
C GLY A 52 -2.97 -8.56 -12.93
N ASN A 53 -3.34 -8.85 -14.19
CA ASN A 53 -2.37 -9.14 -15.25
C ASN A 53 -1.49 -7.92 -15.59
N ARG A 54 -2.06 -6.71 -15.55
CA ARG A 54 -1.29 -5.48 -15.74
C ARG A 54 -0.30 -5.26 -14.60
N ASN A 55 -0.75 -5.42 -13.36
CA ASN A 55 0.11 -5.29 -12.18
C ASN A 55 1.23 -6.35 -12.21
N PHE A 56 0.92 -7.60 -12.57
CA PHE A 56 1.93 -8.65 -12.73
C PHE A 56 3.06 -8.24 -13.70
N GLY A 57 2.70 -7.68 -14.86
CA GLY A 57 3.68 -7.17 -15.82
C GLY A 57 4.49 -5.98 -15.32
N LEU A 58 3.88 -5.07 -14.55
CA LEU A 58 4.56 -3.92 -13.93
C LEU A 58 5.55 -4.38 -12.86
N THR A 59 5.09 -5.22 -11.94
CA THR A 59 5.92 -5.80 -10.86
C THR A 59 7.09 -6.60 -11.42
N GLY A 60 6.86 -7.40 -12.46
CA GLY A 60 7.93 -8.17 -13.11
C GLY A 60 8.98 -7.32 -13.85
N GLN A 61 8.62 -6.12 -14.32
CA GLN A 61 9.59 -5.17 -14.87
C GLN A 61 10.38 -4.46 -13.76
N LEU A 62 9.69 -4.03 -12.70
CA LEU A 62 10.32 -3.38 -11.56
C LEU A 62 11.30 -4.32 -10.85
N SER A 63 10.90 -5.57 -10.61
CA SER A 63 11.76 -6.59 -9.99
C SER A 63 13.05 -6.77 -10.77
N ARG A 64 12.97 -6.96 -12.10
CA ARG A 64 14.16 -7.10 -12.95
C ARG A 64 15.08 -5.88 -12.85
N TRP A 65 14.52 -4.68 -12.91
CA TRP A 65 15.34 -3.46 -12.80
C TRP A 65 16.02 -3.33 -11.43
N VAL A 66 15.33 -3.70 -10.34
CA VAL A 66 15.89 -3.73 -8.98
C VAL A 66 16.99 -4.78 -8.86
N ASP A 67 16.80 -5.96 -9.44
CA ASP A 67 17.80 -7.03 -9.45
C ASP A 67 19.06 -6.62 -10.24
N ASP A 68 18.89 -5.85 -11.32
CA ASP A 68 19.99 -5.30 -12.12
C ASP A 68 20.72 -4.12 -11.42
N HIS A 69 20.07 -3.45 -10.46
CA HIS A 69 20.62 -2.29 -9.74
C HIS A 69 20.39 -2.37 -8.22
N PRO A 70 20.88 -3.45 -7.56
CA PRO A 70 20.56 -3.72 -6.16
C PRO A 70 21.03 -2.59 -5.25
N GLU A 71 22.13 -1.90 -5.56
CA GLU A 71 22.66 -0.79 -4.77
C GLU A 71 21.71 0.42 -4.71
N LEU A 72 20.82 0.61 -5.69
CA LEU A 72 19.97 1.80 -5.77
C LEU A 72 18.80 1.74 -4.78
N GLY A 73 18.27 0.56 -4.46
CA GLY A 73 17.11 0.45 -3.56
C GLY A 73 16.47 -0.93 -3.47
N LEU A 74 15.22 -0.94 -3.00
CA LEU A 74 14.38 -2.14 -2.85
C LEU A 74 13.03 -1.93 -3.55
N GLY A 75 12.54 -2.95 -4.23
CA GLY A 75 11.20 -3.01 -4.81
C GLY A 75 10.21 -3.71 -3.88
N PHE A 76 8.94 -3.32 -3.96
CA PHE A 76 7.85 -3.85 -3.14
C PHE A 76 6.60 -4.05 -4.01
N ASP A 77 5.83 -5.09 -3.68
CA ASP A 77 4.60 -5.45 -4.37
C ASP A 77 3.38 -4.64 -3.87
N SER A 78 2.20 -4.95 -4.43
CA SER A 78 0.94 -4.27 -4.09
C SER A 78 0.41 -4.54 -2.69
N SER A 79 0.99 -5.50 -1.95
CA SER A 79 0.54 -5.83 -0.59
C SER A 79 1.26 -5.01 0.47
N THR A 80 2.33 -4.31 0.09
CA THR A 80 3.16 -3.55 1.02
C THR A 80 2.53 -2.21 1.35
N CYS A 81 2.19 -1.99 2.62
CA CYS A 81 1.65 -0.73 3.12
C CYS A 81 2.76 0.18 3.65
N PHE A 82 2.77 1.45 3.21
CA PHE A 82 3.74 2.46 3.61
C PHE A 82 3.06 3.56 4.42
N LYS A 83 3.68 3.91 5.56
CA LYS A 83 3.38 5.13 6.29
C LYS A 83 4.12 6.30 5.64
N LEU A 84 3.38 7.25 5.09
CA LEU A 84 3.91 8.43 4.42
C LEU A 84 4.16 9.58 5.40
N PRO A 85 5.06 10.54 5.08
CA PRO A 85 5.36 11.68 5.96
C PRO A 85 4.16 12.57 6.30
N ASN A 86 3.13 12.58 5.45
CA ASN A 86 1.88 13.30 5.70
C ASN A 86 0.89 12.52 6.61
N GLY A 87 1.32 11.41 7.20
CA GLY A 87 0.52 10.58 8.11
C GLY A 87 -0.32 9.49 7.45
N ALA A 88 -0.44 9.50 6.12
CA ALA A 88 -1.24 8.52 5.37
C ALA A 88 -0.59 7.12 5.39
N ASN A 89 -1.42 6.08 5.29
CA ASN A 89 -1.00 4.72 4.99
C ASN A 89 -1.48 4.36 3.58
N ARG A 90 -0.58 3.95 2.69
CA ARG A 90 -0.88 3.64 1.28
C ARG A 90 -0.19 2.35 0.84
N ALA A 91 -0.88 1.55 0.03
CA ALA A 91 -0.38 0.32 -0.57
C ALA A 91 -0.48 0.44 -2.10
N PRO A 92 0.51 1.09 -2.74
CA PRO A 92 0.51 1.29 -4.19
C PRO A 92 0.68 -0.05 -4.94
N ASP A 93 0.23 -0.14 -6.19
CA ASP A 93 0.31 -1.38 -6.99
C ASP A 93 1.75 -1.92 -7.16
N ALA A 94 2.74 -1.02 -7.18
CA ALA A 94 4.16 -1.33 -7.08
C ALA A 94 4.90 -0.14 -6.46
N ALA A 95 5.92 -0.39 -5.65
CA ALA A 95 6.74 0.66 -5.05
C ALA A 95 8.24 0.34 -5.13
N TRP A 96 9.04 1.39 -5.16
CA TRP A 96 10.48 1.31 -4.99
C TRP A 96 10.96 2.37 -4.01
N VAL A 97 11.83 1.97 -3.09
CA VAL A 97 12.41 2.85 -2.08
C VAL A 97 13.92 2.86 -2.26
N ARG A 98 14.49 4.06 -2.39
CA ARG A 98 15.94 4.26 -2.44
C ARG A 98 16.63 3.64 -1.23
N ARG A 99 17.80 3.04 -1.45
CA ARG A 99 18.55 2.29 -0.43
C ARG A 99 18.88 3.12 0.80
N ASP A 100 19.32 4.36 0.60
CA ASP A 100 19.65 5.30 1.68
C ASP A 100 18.42 5.66 2.52
N ARG A 101 17.26 5.85 1.89
CA ARG A 101 16.00 6.12 2.60
C ARG A 101 15.51 4.91 3.38
N TRP A 102 15.62 3.72 2.82
CA TRP A 102 15.23 2.48 3.51
C TRP A 102 16.09 2.23 4.75
N ASN A 103 17.40 2.43 4.64
CA ASN A 103 18.33 2.21 5.75
C ASN A 103 18.25 3.29 6.84
N ALA A 104 17.57 4.41 6.58
CA ALA A 104 17.33 5.47 7.56
C ALA A 104 16.03 5.27 8.37
N CYS A 105 15.24 4.24 8.04
CA CYS A 105 14.03 3.85 8.77
C CYS A 105 14.34 3.06 10.04
#